data_AF-A0A5K1FC14-F1
#
_entry.id   AF-A0A5K1FC14-F1
#
_cell.length_a   1.000
_cell.length_b   1.000
_cell.length_c   1.000
_cell.angle_alpha   90.00
_cell.angle_beta   90.00
_cell.angle_gamma   90.00
#
_symmetry.space_group_name_H-M   'P 1'
#
loop_
_entity.id
_entity.type
_entity.pdbx_description
1 polymer ?
#
loop_
_entity_poly.entity_id
_entity_poly.type
_entity_poly.pdbx_seq_one_letter_code
_entity_poly.pdbx_strand_id
1 'polypeptide(L)'
;KMTIQAWIEYDGQMKQLKVTIAPLSHPLQPNRSLISYPIDLSPILLEHMYAGFSSGTDRLVSKHYILGWSFKMSEQHLDLSRLPSISDESPLWKSSKLFLNVHFCS
;
A
#
# COMPACT_ATOMS: atom_id res chain seq x y z
N LYS A 1 2.96 8.11 -25.49
CA LYS A 1 2.18 8.30 -24.25
C LYS A 1 2.09 6.95 -23.57
N MET A 2 2.88 6.72 -22.53
CA MET A 2 2.96 5.41 -21.88
C MET A 2 2.28 5.52 -20.52
N THR A 3 1.16 4.84 -20.37
CA THR A 3 0.43 4.82 -19.11
C THR A 3 0.94 3.66 -18.27
N ILE A 4 1.25 3.91 -17.02
CA ILE A 4 1.79 2.94 -16.08
C ILE A 4 0.76 2.71 -14.99
N GLN A 5 0.56 1.46 -14.61
CA GLN A 5 -0.18 1.07 -13.42
C GLN A 5 0.78 0.53 -12.37
N ALA A 6 0.61 0.97 -11.13
CA ALA A 6 1.39 0.52 -9.98
C ALA A 6 0.47 -0.04 -8.89
N TRP A 7 0.95 -1.08 -8.20
CA TRP A 7 0.35 -1.67 -7.02
C TRP A 7 1.39 -1.61 -5.90
N ILE A 8 1.02 -0.98 -4.78
CA ILE A 8 1.85 -0.93 -3.58
C ILE A 8 1.09 -1.68 -2.50
N GLU A 9 1.70 -2.77 -2.03
CA GLU A 9 1.11 -3.71 -1.09
C GLU A 9 2.00 -3.84 0.13
N TYR A 10 1.44 -3.62 1.32
CA TYR A 10 2.14 -3.90 2.58
C TYR A 10 1.42 -5.00 3.35
N ASP A 11 2.15 -6.02 3.74
CA ASP A 11 1.69 -7.08 4.65
C ASP A 11 2.27 -6.83 6.05
N GLY A 12 1.41 -6.42 6.99
CA GLY A 12 1.83 -6.11 8.37
C GLY A 12 2.25 -7.33 9.20
N GLN A 13 1.82 -8.54 8.86
CA GLN A 13 2.26 -9.76 9.55
C GLN A 13 3.63 -10.20 9.06
N MET A 14 3.81 -10.22 7.74
CA MET A 14 5.09 -10.58 7.12
C MET A 14 6.10 -9.43 7.16
N LYS A 15 5.67 -8.22 7.53
CA LYS A 15 6.47 -6.98 7.53
C LYS A 15 7.14 -6.80 6.17
N GLN A 16 6.36 -6.92 5.11
CA GLN A 16 6.86 -6.95 3.74
C GLN A 16 6.12 -5.95 2.86
N LEU A 17 6.88 -5.07 2.23
CA LEU A 17 6.41 -4.14 1.21
C LEU A 17 6.69 -4.72 -0.18
N LYS A 18 5.67 -4.75 -1.03
CA LYS A 18 5.78 -5.13 -2.44
C LYS A 18 5.33 -3.98 -3.31
N VAL A 19 6.10 -3.71 -4.36
CA VAL A 19 5.73 -2.76 -5.41
C VAL A 19 5.75 -3.49 -6.74
N THR A 20 4.60 -3.50 -7.40
CA THR A 20 4.44 -4.06 -8.74
C THR A 20 4.11 -2.93 -9.70
N ILE A 21 4.72 -2.95 -10.88
CA ILE A 21 4.50 -1.92 -11.91
C ILE A 21 4.33 -2.63 -13.26
N ALA A 22 3.35 -2.19 -14.04
CA ALA A 22 3.14 -2.66 -15.40
C ALA A 22 2.61 -1.53 -16.30
N PRO A 23 2.77 -1.61 -17.63
CA PRO A 23 2.01 -0.75 -18.53
C PRO A 23 0.51 -0.98 -18.35
N LEU A 24 -0.32 0.07 -18.50
CA LEU A 24 -1.79 -0.06 -18.40
C LEU A 24 -2.39 -1.01 -19.45
N SER A 25 -1.69 -1.21 -20.57
CA SER A 25 -2.07 -2.19 -21.60
C SER A 25 -1.91 -3.65 -21.13
N HIS A 26 -1.23 -3.89 -20.00
CA HIS A 26 -1.11 -5.22 -19.42
C HIS A 26 -2.39 -5.56 -18.63
N PRO A 27 -3.05 -6.70 -18.92
CA PRO A 27 -4.43 -6.93 -18.48
C PRO A 27 -4.58 -7.20 -16.97
N LEU A 28 -3.52 -7.64 -16.28
CA LEU A 28 -3.56 -8.06 -14.88
C LEU A 28 -2.29 -7.64 -14.15
N GLN A 29 -2.35 -7.57 -12.81
CA GLN A 29 -1.15 -7.39 -11.99
C GLN A 29 -0.17 -8.56 -12.21
N PRO A 30 1.10 -8.30 -12.55
CA PRO A 30 2.12 -9.34 -12.65
C PRO A 30 2.30 -10.11 -11.33
N ASN A 31 2.47 -11.43 -11.43
CA ASN A 31 2.71 -12.28 -10.25
C ASN A 31 4.04 -11.97 -9.55
N ARG A 32 5.02 -11.43 -10.27
CA ARG A 32 6.32 -11.04 -9.72
C ARG A 32 6.34 -9.53 -9.52
N SER A 33 6.44 -9.11 -8.26
CA SER A 33 6.65 -7.71 -7.90
C SER A 33 8.02 -7.22 -8.38
N LEU A 34 8.09 -5.95 -8.78
CA LEU A 34 9.35 -5.30 -9.17
C LEU A 34 10.26 -5.08 -7.95
N ILE A 35 9.65 -4.66 -6.84
CA ILE A 35 10.33 -4.46 -5.55
C ILE A 35 9.63 -5.36 -4.53
N SER A 36 10.43 -6.05 -3.71
CA SER A 36 9.98 -6.75 -2.50
C SER A 36 11.00 -6.44 -1.41
N TYR A 37 10.56 -5.77 -0.35
CA TYR A 37 11.44 -5.23 0.68
C TYR A 37 10.91 -5.54 2.08
N PRO A 38 11.69 -6.20 2.96
CA PRO A 38 11.30 -6.46 4.33
C PRO A 38 11.47 -5.19 5.17
N ILE A 39 10.37 -4.63 5.66
CA ILE A 39 10.35 -3.42 6.48
C ILE A 39 9.24 -3.47 7.51
N ASP A 40 9.56 -3.09 8.74
CA ASP A 40 8.58 -2.92 9.80
C ASP A 40 8.08 -1.48 9.84
N LEU A 41 6.84 -1.24 9.42
CA LEU A 41 6.23 0.09 9.45
C LEU A 41 5.57 0.40 10.82
N SER A 42 5.44 -0.59 11.71
CA SER A 42 4.77 -0.41 13.01
C SER A 42 5.31 0.75 13.85
N PRO A 43 6.62 1.01 13.90
CA PRO A 43 7.17 2.12 14.69
C PRO A 43 6.84 3.52 14.15
N ILE A 44 6.43 3.62 12.88
CA ILE A 44 6.19 4.90 12.19
C ILE A 44 4.71 5.14 11.86
N LEU A 45 3.89 4.09 11.87
CA LEU A 45 2.46 4.21 11.67
C LEU A 45 1.81 4.84 12.91
N LEU A 46 1.07 5.92 12.68
CA LEU A 46 0.29 6.63 13.70
C LEU A 46 -1.18 6.25 13.57
N GLU A 47 -1.96 6.54 14.61
CA GLU A 47 -3.42 6.31 14.64
C GLU A 47 -4.14 7.00 13.47
N HIS A 48 -3.69 8.21 13.13
CA HIS A 48 -4.22 9.00 12.03
C HIS A 48 -3.09 9.41 11.10
N MET A 49 -3.18 9.02 9.83
CA MET A 49 -2.22 9.37 8.79
C MET A 49 -2.95 9.71 7.50
N TYR A 50 -2.27 10.47 6.64
CA TYR A 50 -2.76 10.82 5.31
C TYR A 50 -1.94 10.08 4.26
N ALA A 51 -2.62 9.46 3.29
CA ALA A 51 -2.01 8.87 2.11
C ALA A 51 -2.26 9.77 0.90
N GLY A 52 -1.26 9.93 0.05
CA GLY A 52 -1.36 10.78 -1.13
C GLY A 52 -0.10 10.72 -1.98
N PHE A 53 0.01 11.67 -2.90
CA PHE A 53 1.10 11.73 -3.86
C PHE A 53 1.82 13.08 -3.78
N SER A 54 3.12 13.05 -3.99
CA SER A 54 3.94 14.24 -4.18
C SER A 54 4.80 14.04 -5.41
N SER A 55 5.02 15.12 -6.17
CA SER A 55 5.88 15.14 -7.35
C SER A 55 6.60 16.48 -7.41
N GLY A 56 7.88 16.44 -7.79
CA GLY A 56 8.69 17.62 -7.99
C GLY A 56 9.37 17.56 -9.35
N THR A 57 9.42 18.69 -10.03
CA THR A 57 10.25 18.88 -11.23
C THR A 57 11.47 19.68 -10.82
N ASP A 58 12.67 19.15 -11.05
CA ASP A 58 13.90 19.92 -10.89
C ASP A 58 14.14 20.76 -12.16
N ARG A 59 15.32 20.69 -12.79
CA ARG A 59 15.67 21.51 -13.97
C ARG A 59 14.96 21.13 -15.28
N LEU A 60 14.30 19.98 -15.34
CA LEU A 60 13.61 19.48 -16.53
C LEU A 60 12.10 19.62 -16.36
N VAL A 61 11.41 20.16 -17.37
CA VAL A 61 9.96 20.24 -17.39
C VAL A 61 9.38 18.86 -17.70
N SER A 62 8.93 18.17 -16.66
CA SER A 62 8.16 16.93 -16.78
C SER A 62 6.74 17.11 -16.24
N LYS A 63 5.77 16.55 -16.95
CA LYS A 63 4.38 16.52 -16.47
C LYS A 63 4.14 15.17 -15.79
N HIS A 64 3.68 15.21 -14.55
CA HIS A 64 3.35 14.02 -13.78
C HIS A 64 1.85 14.00 -13.54
N TYR A 65 1.14 13.13 -14.24
CA TYR A 65 -0.31 12.99 -14.09
C TYR A 65 -0.67 11.69 -13.41
N ILE A 66 -1.60 11.79 -12.47
CA ILE A 66 -2.28 10.65 -11.87
C ILE A 66 -3.67 10.59 -12.50
N LEU A 67 -3.92 9.53 -13.28
CA LEU A 67 -5.20 9.34 -13.97
C LEU A 67 -6.29 8.80 -13.03
N GLY A 68 -5.88 8.09 -11.98
CA GLY A 68 -6.77 7.51 -10.99
C GLY A 68 -5.99 6.74 -9.94
N TRP A 69 -6.59 6.57 -8.77
CA TRP A 69 -6.04 5.75 -7.70
C TRP A 69 -7.13 5.18 -6.81
N SER A 70 -6.80 4.08 -6.14
CA SER A 70 -7.63 3.49 -5.08
C SER A 70 -6.75 3.13 -3.90
N PHE A 71 -7.22 3.40 -2.69
CA PHE A 71 -6.53 3.06 -1.46
C PHE A 71 -7.44 2.24 -0.55
N LYS A 72 -6.88 1.15 0.00
CA LYS A 72 -7.56 0.32 0.99
C LYS A 72 -6.58 -0.07 2.08
N MET A 73 -6.98 0.11 3.33
CA MET A 73 -6.36 -0.49 4.50
C MET A 73 -7.33 -1.56 5.01
N SER A 74 -6.97 -2.84 4.88
CA SER A 74 -7.83 -3.92 5.35
C SER A 74 -7.49 -4.27 6.80
N GLU A 75 -8.34 -3.91 7.74
CA GLU A 75 -8.28 -4.43 9.11
C GLU A 75 -8.67 -5.92 9.08
N GLN A 76 -7.71 -6.84 9.11
CA GLN A 76 -8.04 -8.25 9.36
C GLN A 76 -8.12 -8.47 10.87
N HIS A 77 -9.34 -8.35 11.43
CA HIS A 77 -9.55 -8.57 12.86
C HIS A 77 -10.28 -9.90 13.17
N LEU A 78 -9.51 -10.81 13.76
CA LEU A 78 -9.81 -11.74 14.87
C LEU A 78 -11.18 -12.47 14.90
N ASP A 79 -11.13 -13.80 14.80
CA ASP A 79 -12.26 -14.67 15.15
C ASP A 79 -12.58 -14.57 16.65
N LEU A 80 -13.57 -13.75 16.97
CA LEU A 80 -13.99 -13.45 18.34
C LEU A 80 -14.56 -14.67 19.06
N SER A 81 -14.90 -15.74 18.34
CA SER A 81 -15.44 -16.98 18.94
C SER A 81 -14.39 -17.80 19.71
N ARG A 82 -13.10 -17.44 19.59
CA ARG A 82 -11.96 -18.14 20.22
C ARG A 82 -11.27 -17.32 21.31
N LEU A 83 -11.86 -16.20 21.74
CA LEU A 83 -11.26 -15.33 22.76
C LEU A 83 -11.59 -15.81 24.18
N PRO A 84 -10.59 -15.96 25.08
CA PRO A 84 -10.85 -16.05 26.52
C PRO A 84 -11.28 -14.69 27.07
N SER A 85 -12.16 -14.69 28.09
CA SER A 85 -12.75 -13.47 28.66
C SER A 85 -11.73 -12.62 29.45
N ILE A 86 -11.88 -11.30 29.35
CA ILE A 86 -10.83 -10.28 29.52
C ILE A 86 -10.49 -9.89 30.97
N SER A 87 -9.21 -9.54 31.16
CA SER A 87 -8.76 -8.49 32.08
C SER A 87 -7.70 -7.65 31.34
N ASP A 88 -7.94 -6.34 31.30
CA ASP A 88 -7.11 -5.21 30.82
C ASP A 88 -6.67 -5.19 29.33
N GLU A 89 -7.34 -4.35 28.52
CA GLU A 89 -7.09 -4.23 27.07
C GLU A 89 -6.14 -3.08 26.71
N SER A 90 -5.07 -3.44 25.99
CA SER A 90 -4.10 -2.58 25.32
C SER A 90 -4.53 -2.31 23.86
N PRO A 91 -4.04 -1.24 23.19
CA PRO A 91 -4.42 -0.95 21.81
C PRO A 91 -3.86 -2.00 20.83
N LEU A 92 -4.74 -2.87 20.36
CA LEU A 92 -4.48 -3.94 19.39
C LEU A 92 -4.64 -3.41 17.95
N TRP A 93 -3.56 -2.92 17.34
CA TRP A 93 -3.53 -2.87 15.87
C TRP A 93 -3.18 -4.28 15.36
N LYS A 94 -4.13 -4.95 14.72
CA LYS A 94 -3.97 -6.32 14.20
C LYS A 94 -4.03 -6.27 12.67
N SER A 95 -2.87 -6.49 12.06
CA SER A 95 -2.70 -6.94 10.66
C SER A 95 -3.51 -6.16 9.62
N SER A 96 -2.96 -5.03 9.20
CA SER A 96 -3.53 -4.25 8.09
C SER A 96 -2.82 -4.57 6.77
N LYS A 97 -3.57 -4.92 5.71
CA LYS A 97 -3.02 -4.91 4.34
C LYS A 97 -3.34 -3.61 3.66
N LEU A 98 -2.31 -2.89 3.24
CA LEU A 98 -2.45 -1.66 2.47
C LEU A 98 -2.37 -2.00 0.99
N PHE A 99 -3.34 -1.51 0.21
CA PHE A 99 -3.31 -1.57 -1.24
C PHE A 99 -3.44 -0.17 -1.78
N LEU A 100 -2.46 0.26 -2.58
CA LEU A 100 -2.53 1.49 -3.35
C LEU A 100 -2.35 1.15 -4.83
N ASN A 101 -3.42 1.32 -5.60
CA ASN A 101 -3.37 1.23 -7.05
C ASN A 101 -3.23 2.64 -7.63
N VAL A 102 -2.30 2.85 -8.57
CA VAL A 102 -2.01 4.17 -9.12
C VAL A 102 -1.84 4.07 -10.63
N HIS A 103 -2.51 4.95 -11.36
CA HIS A 103 -2.35 5.08 -12.81
C HIS A 103 -1.60 6.37 -13.15
N PHE A 104 -0.44 6.26 -13.79
CA PHE A 104 0.39 7.37 -14.24
C PHE A 104 0.34 7.53 -15.74
N CYS A 105 0.47 8.75 -16.24
CA CYS A 105 0.67 9.01 -17.66
C CYS A 105 1.95 9.81 -17.90
N SER A 106 2.83 9.32 -18.80
CA SER A 106 3.93 10.09 -19.39
C SER A 106 3.61 10.62 -20.80
#